data_AF-A0AA85JNZ3-F1
#
_entry.id   AF-A0AA85JNZ3-F1
#
_cell.length_a   1.000
_cell.length_b   1.000
_cell.length_c   1.000
_cell.angle_alpha   90.00
_cell.angle_beta   90.00
_cell.angle_gamma   90.00
#
_symmetry.space_group_name_H-M   'P 1'
#
loop_
_entity.id
_entity.type
_entity.pdbx_description
1 polymer ?
#
loop_
_entity_poly.entity_id
_entity_poly.type
_entity_poly.pdbx_seq_one_letter_code
_entity_poly.pdbx_strand_id
1 'polypeptide(L)'
;MYMRMMGSITKFRTTLSSKRGEFRMIDKDVQSQIAYLLHCIYVKQWWDTNRKDALSQIRHSIKKWYHSFIPKDLPSPSCLNPLKQEAYNCNAFIYSLSSLSPTLSSRSDDLIIIGAGQMRTGTTSLKAALEILYNQPCYHMSDIVKQYKEPHIKKWLKLFNNQLTMNTGKTAPQIDKTDWQEIYGRCKFAVDYPSCLFYKELMKTYPNAKVILTIRDADSWVSSCRATTASNLVMKKNPTLTERLIYRLRGLQSLPQLHDKMFTKAFGSNYDQMTNAELKQAYLQWNQNVIKSVPNDRLLIFNPKQGWQTLCEFLHIPIPQNIDFPHLNKKVDMRRNLLKYQHLAHIMNFTAALFIFLFVCYFLNKICALT
;
A
#
# COMPACT_ATOMS: atom_id res chain seq x y z
N MET A 1 2.08 15.14 -20.28
CA MET A 1 1.07 15.88 -19.48
C MET A 1 1.67 17.06 -18.70
N TYR A 2 2.71 16.85 -17.86
CA TYR A 2 3.42 17.93 -17.15
C TYR A 2 3.98 19.03 -18.07
N MET A 3 4.59 18.68 -19.21
CA MET A 3 5.10 19.66 -20.19
C MET A 3 3.97 20.46 -20.88
N ARG A 4 2.81 19.85 -21.11
CA ARG A 4 1.62 20.56 -21.64
C ARG A 4 1.00 21.46 -20.56
N MET A 5 1.01 21.02 -19.30
CA MET A 5 0.57 21.81 -18.14
C MET A 5 1.50 23.01 -17.90
N MET A 6 2.82 22.82 -17.94
CA MET A 6 3.81 23.89 -17.83
C MET A 6 3.76 24.82 -19.05
N GLY A 7 3.51 24.30 -20.25
CA GLY A 7 3.26 25.11 -21.45
C GLY A 7 2.04 26.02 -21.30
N SER A 8 0.91 25.48 -20.80
CA SER A 8 -0.31 26.25 -20.54
C SER A 8 -0.16 27.24 -19.38
N ILE A 9 0.54 26.88 -18.31
CA ILE A 9 0.83 27.78 -17.17
C ILE A 9 1.77 28.90 -17.60
N THR A 10 2.81 28.61 -18.38
CA THR A 10 3.72 29.62 -18.91
C THR A 10 2.96 30.56 -19.85
N LYS A 11 2.15 30.03 -20.78
CA LYS A 11 1.32 30.85 -21.69
C LYS A 11 0.33 31.74 -20.93
N PHE A 12 -0.33 31.21 -19.89
CA PHE A 12 -1.22 31.96 -19.00
C PHE A 12 -0.47 33.08 -18.25
N ARG A 13 0.75 32.79 -17.75
CA ARG A 13 1.61 33.74 -17.04
C ARG A 13 2.16 34.83 -17.97
N THR A 14 2.50 34.51 -19.21
CA THR A 14 2.94 35.47 -20.24
C THR A 14 1.80 36.41 -20.63
N THR A 15 0.60 35.87 -20.87
CA THR A 15 -0.62 36.65 -21.16
C THR A 15 -1.03 37.57 -20.01
N LEU A 16 -0.88 37.11 -18.76
CA LEU A 16 -1.08 37.95 -17.57
C LEU A 16 -0.02 39.04 -17.42
N SER A 17 1.22 38.77 -17.83
CA SER A 17 2.31 39.77 -17.74
C SER A 17 2.21 40.86 -18.80
N SER A 18 1.69 40.54 -20.00
CA SER A 18 1.54 41.50 -21.11
C SER A 18 0.34 42.43 -20.96
N LYS A 19 -0.59 42.10 -20.05
CA LYS A 19 -1.76 42.93 -19.71
C LYS A 19 -1.67 43.60 -18.33
N ARG A 20 -0.44 43.80 -17.83
CA ARG A 20 -0.14 44.33 -16.48
C ARG A 20 -0.83 45.67 -16.12
N GLY A 21 -1.31 46.44 -17.09
CA GLY A 21 -2.00 47.71 -16.87
C GLY A 21 -3.51 47.62 -16.57
N GLU A 22 -4.18 46.51 -16.90
CA GLU A 22 -5.66 46.42 -16.83
C GLU A 22 -6.20 45.51 -15.73
N PHE A 23 -5.33 44.78 -15.03
CA PHE A 23 -5.74 43.88 -13.96
C PHE A 23 -5.38 44.48 -12.60
N ARG A 24 -6.35 45.13 -11.94
CA ARG A 24 -6.29 45.28 -10.48
C ARG A 24 -6.12 43.88 -9.90
N MET A 25 -5.05 43.74 -9.11
CA MET A 25 -4.49 42.48 -8.67
C MET A 25 -5.56 41.48 -8.23
N ILE A 26 -5.42 40.23 -8.67
CA ILE A 26 -6.12 39.07 -8.10
C ILE A 26 -6.09 39.24 -6.57
N ASP A 27 -7.27 39.17 -5.94
CA ASP A 27 -7.42 39.31 -4.50
C ASP A 27 -6.32 38.51 -3.78
N LYS A 28 -5.58 39.17 -2.88
CA LYS A 28 -4.42 38.57 -2.19
C LYS A 28 -4.79 37.25 -1.53
N ASP A 29 -6.07 37.09 -1.17
CA ASP A 29 -6.61 35.89 -0.55
C ASP A 29 -6.63 34.68 -1.52
N VAL A 30 -7.00 34.89 -2.79
CA VAL A 30 -7.03 33.82 -3.81
C VAL A 30 -5.61 33.40 -4.20
N GLN A 31 -4.68 34.35 -4.32
CA GLN A 31 -3.27 34.03 -4.56
C GLN A 31 -2.65 33.26 -3.40
N SER A 32 -2.96 33.65 -2.16
CA SER A 32 -2.47 32.98 -0.95
C SER A 32 -3.03 31.56 -0.83
N GLN A 33 -4.31 31.34 -1.18
CA GLN A 33 -4.94 30.02 -1.16
C GLN A 33 -4.40 29.10 -2.27
N ILE A 34 -4.09 29.62 -3.47
CA ILE A 34 -3.44 28.85 -4.54
C ILE A 34 -1.98 28.53 -4.18
N ALA A 35 -1.25 29.47 -3.57
CA ALA A 35 0.10 29.23 -3.08
C ALA A 35 0.13 28.18 -1.96
N TYR A 36 -0.83 28.23 -1.04
CA TYR A 36 -1.04 27.20 -0.02
C TYR A 36 -1.35 25.84 -0.65
N LEU A 37 -2.19 25.79 -1.68
CA LEU A 37 -2.49 24.57 -2.44
C LEU A 37 -1.23 23.93 -3.03
N LEU A 38 -0.43 24.76 -3.72
CA LEU A 38 0.83 24.32 -4.34
C LEU A 38 1.85 23.88 -3.28
N HIS A 39 1.88 24.55 -2.13
CA HIS A 39 2.72 24.17 -1.00
C HIS A 39 2.28 22.82 -0.40
N CYS A 40 0.99 22.60 -0.17
CA CYS A 40 0.45 21.33 0.33
C CYS A 40 0.70 20.16 -0.64
N ILE A 41 0.62 20.41 -1.96
CA ILE A 41 0.96 19.43 -3.01
C ILE A 41 2.47 19.11 -2.95
N TYR A 42 3.32 20.13 -2.79
CA TYR A 42 4.76 19.99 -2.77
C TYR A 42 5.29 19.24 -1.54
N VAL A 43 4.72 19.49 -0.34
CA VAL A 43 5.20 18.92 0.94
C VAL A 43 4.62 17.52 1.24
N LYS A 44 3.93 16.87 0.29
CA LYS A 44 3.27 15.54 0.46
C LYS A 44 2.23 15.45 1.60
N GLN A 45 1.84 16.56 2.22
CA GLN A 45 0.73 16.63 3.19
C GLN A 45 -0.65 16.67 2.52
N TRP A 46 -0.71 16.72 1.19
CA TRP A 46 -1.95 16.68 0.39
C TRP A 46 -2.89 15.49 0.67
N TRP A 47 -2.38 14.41 1.27
CA TRP A 47 -3.11 13.15 1.46
C TRP A 47 -3.67 12.94 2.86
N ASP A 48 -3.65 13.96 3.72
CA ASP A 48 -4.26 13.90 5.06
C ASP A 48 -5.76 14.26 5.08
N THR A 49 -6.45 13.91 6.17
CA THR A 49 -7.93 13.90 6.31
C THR A 49 -8.67 15.22 6.03
N ASN A 50 -7.97 16.36 5.94
CA ASN A 50 -8.58 17.68 5.78
C ASN A 50 -8.75 18.13 4.30
N ARG A 51 -8.47 17.24 3.33
CA ARG A 51 -8.55 17.52 1.89
C ARG A 51 -9.93 18.00 1.43
N LYS A 52 -11.01 17.46 2.00
CA LYS A 52 -12.38 17.84 1.61
C LYS A 52 -12.71 19.28 2.04
N ASP A 53 -12.29 19.68 3.23
CA ASP A 53 -12.55 21.02 3.75
C ASP A 53 -11.73 22.07 3.01
N ALA A 54 -10.46 21.78 2.72
CA ALA A 54 -9.62 22.64 1.89
C ALA A 54 -10.20 22.85 0.49
N LEU A 55 -10.58 21.76 -0.20
CA LEU A 55 -11.19 21.86 -1.53
C LEU A 55 -12.56 22.56 -1.50
N SER A 56 -13.34 22.38 -0.43
CA SER A 56 -14.61 23.07 -0.24
C SER A 56 -14.41 24.58 -0.07
N GLN A 57 -13.44 24.99 0.77
CA GLN A 57 -13.10 26.40 0.98
C GLN A 57 -12.61 27.05 -0.31
N ILE A 58 -11.72 26.38 -1.06
CA ILE A 58 -11.20 26.91 -2.33
C ILE A 58 -12.31 27.02 -3.37
N ARG A 59 -13.18 26.00 -3.47
CA ARG A 59 -14.34 26.04 -4.37
C ARG A 59 -15.30 27.16 -3.99
N HIS A 60 -15.52 27.39 -2.69
CA HIS A 60 -16.34 28.49 -2.19
C HIS A 60 -15.73 29.85 -2.53
N SER A 61 -14.43 30.05 -2.29
CA SER A 61 -13.72 31.30 -2.59
C SER A 61 -13.69 31.61 -4.08
N ILE A 62 -13.44 30.61 -4.94
CA ILE A 62 -13.48 30.76 -6.40
C ILE A 62 -14.91 31.08 -6.87
N LYS A 63 -15.93 30.44 -6.28
CA LYS A 63 -17.34 30.70 -6.62
C LYS A 63 -17.78 32.10 -6.17
N LYS A 64 -17.34 32.55 -5.00
CA LYS A 64 -17.59 33.91 -4.48
C LYS A 64 -16.91 34.97 -5.35
N TRP A 65 -15.66 34.73 -5.74
CA TRP A 65 -14.94 35.56 -6.72
C TRP A 65 -15.68 35.60 -8.05
N TYR A 66 -16.06 34.45 -8.63
CA TYR A 66 -16.82 34.36 -9.88
C TYR A 66 -18.14 35.13 -9.85
N HIS A 67 -18.91 35.04 -8.76
CA HIS A 67 -20.18 35.76 -8.63
C HIS A 67 -20.02 37.27 -8.39
N SER A 68 -18.87 37.74 -7.92
CA SER A 68 -18.61 39.18 -7.78
C SER A 68 -18.44 39.91 -9.12
N PHE A 69 -18.23 39.18 -10.23
CA PHE A 69 -18.01 39.73 -11.57
C PHE A 69 -19.22 39.59 -12.52
N ILE A 70 -20.34 39.02 -12.08
CA ILE A 70 -21.54 38.87 -12.92
C ILE A 70 -22.61 39.87 -12.45
N PRO A 71 -22.95 40.91 -13.25
CA PRO A 71 -24.11 41.75 -12.99
C PRO A 71 -25.39 40.91 -13.03
N LYS A 72 -26.34 41.18 -12.13
CA LYS A 72 -27.55 40.34 -11.92
C LYS A 72 -28.58 40.38 -13.05
N ASP A 73 -28.43 41.25 -14.05
CA ASP A 73 -29.38 41.40 -15.14
C ASP A 73 -28.69 41.09 -16.48
N LEU A 74 -29.14 40.04 -17.18
CA LEU A 74 -28.54 39.54 -18.42
C LEU A 74 -29.53 39.59 -19.59
N PRO A 75 -29.18 40.17 -20.75
CA PRO A 75 -29.79 39.85 -22.03
C PRO A 75 -28.99 38.77 -22.82
N SER A 76 -29.60 38.29 -23.91
CA SER A 76 -29.42 37.00 -24.61
C SER A 76 -28.01 36.65 -25.19
N PRO A 77 -27.77 35.38 -25.62
CA PRO A 77 -26.44 34.77 -25.76
C PRO A 77 -25.62 35.11 -27.02
N SER A 78 -25.98 36.12 -27.81
CA SER A 78 -25.30 36.36 -29.10
C SER A 78 -24.00 37.18 -29.03
N CYS A 79 -23.58 37.66 -27.86
CA CYS A 79 -22.38 38.51 -27.70
C CYS A 79 -21.37 37.97 -26.67
N LEU A 80 -21.03 36.68 -26.73
CA LEU A 80 -20.08 36.07 -25.77
C LEU A 80 -18.63 36.44 -26.12
N ASN A 81 -18.04 37.35 -25.33
CA ASN A 81 -16.64 37.77 -25.37
C ASN A 81 -15.67 36.56 -25.16
N PRO A 82 -14.49 36.50 -25.81
CA PRO A 82 -13.50 35.39 -25.73
C PRO A 82 -13.21 34.84 -24.33
N LEU A 83 -13.31 35.65 -23.27
CA LEU A 83 -13.15 35.20 -21.87
C LEU A 83 -14.21 34.18 -21.41
N LYS A 84 -15.46 34.26 -21.91
CA LYS A 84 -16.49 33.27 -21.61
C LYS A 84 -16.25 31.96 -22.37
N GLN A 85 -15.63 32.02 -23.55
CA GLN A 85 -15.23 30.83 -24.30
C GLN A 85 -14.09 30.09 -23.58
N GLU A 86 -13.11 30.79 -23.03
CA GLU A 86 -12.04 30.19 -22.21
C GLU A 86 -12.59 29.60 -20.90
N ALA A 87 -13.53 30.27 -20.24
CA ALA A 87 -14.19 29.74 -19.05
C ALA A 87 -15.05 28.50 -19.35
N TYR A 88 -15.77 28.50 -20.48
CA TYR A 88 -16.51 27.33 -20.97
C TYR A 88 -15.56 26.17 -21.31
N ASN A 89 -14.42 26.46 -21.93
CA ASN A 89 -13.38 25.47 -22.24
C ASN A 89 -12.71 24.92 -20.97
N CYS A 90 -12.51 25.73 -19.92
CA CYS A 90 -12.04 25.26 -18.62
C CYS A 90 -13.07 24.36 -17.94
N ASN A 91 -14.36 24.70 -18.00
CA ASN A 91 -15.43 23.84 -17.48
C ASN A 91 -15.54 22.54 -18.30
N ALA A 92 -15.46 22.62 -19.62
CA ALA A 92 -15.44 21.46 -20.52
C ALA A 92 -14.20 20.58 -20.28
N PHE A 93 -13.05 21.17 -19.95
CA PHE A 93 -11.83 20.45 -19.56
C PHE A 93 -11.95 19.79 -18.18
N ILE A 94 -12.61 20.42 -17.21
CA ILE A 94 -12.94 19.81 -15.91
C ILE A 94 -13.91 18.63 -16.12
N TYR A 95 -14.91 18.80 -16.99
CA TYR A 95 -15.81 17.71 -17.39
C TYR A 95 -15.08 16.61 -18.18
N SER A 96 -14.13 16.95 -19.06
CA SER A 96 -13.34 15.95 -19.81
C SER A 96 -12.36 15.22 -18.90
N LEU A 97 -11.81 15.86 -17.87
CA LEU A 97 -11.01 15.22 -16.82
C LEU A 97 -11.87 14.26 -15.98
N SER A 98 -13.16 14.57 -15.81
CA SER A 98 -14.10 13.65 -15.16
C SER A 98 -14.53 12.48 -16.07
N SER A 99 -14.53 12.65 -17.40
CA SER A 99 -14.90 11.61 -18.37
C SER A 99 -13.72 10.82 -18.97
N LEU A 100 -12.47 11.26 -18.76
CA LEU A 100 -11.23 10.53 -19.11
C LEU A 100 -10.79 9.55 -18.01
N SER A 101 -11.53 9.46 -16.91
CA SER A 101 -11.47 8.24 -16.10
C SER A 101 -12.10 7.13 -16.94
N PRO A 102 -11.42 6.01 -17.21
CA PRO A 102 -12.06 4.88 -17.86
C PRO A 102 -13.34 4.61 -17.07
N THR A 103 -14.46 4.49 -17.77
CA THR A 103 -15.76 4.20 -17.19
C THR A 103 -15.68 2.87 -16.45
N LEU A 104 -15.20 2.90 -15.20
CA LEU A 104 -15.47 1.90 -14.18
C LEU A 104 -16.94 2.07 -13.84
N SER A 105 -17.74 1.47 -14.71
CA SER A 105 -19.13 1.13 -14.49
C SER A 105 -19.28 0.55 -13.08
N SER A 106 -20.00 1.28 -12.22
CA SER A 106 -20.36 0.96 -10.83
C SER A 106 -19.19 0.75 -9.83
N ARG A 107 -19.32 1.39 -8.66
CA ARG A 107 -18.43 1.28 -7.50
C ARG A 107 -18.45 -0.14 -6.90
N SER A 108 -17.86 -1.13 -7.54
CA SER A 108 -17.64 -2.42 -6.86
C SER A 108 -16.42 -2.28 -5.94
N ASP A 109 -16.54 -2.63 -4.66
CA ASP A 109 -15.43 -2.77 -3.71
C ASP A 109 -14.63 -4.08 -3.95
N ASP A 110 -14.59 -4.51 -5.21
CA ASP A 110 -14.02 -5.79 -5.60
C ASP A 110 -12.55 -5.65 -5.97
N LEU A 111 -11.79 -6.72 -5.69
CA LEU A 111 -10.44 -6.84 -6.19
C LEU A 111 -10.47 -7.07 -7.70
N ILE A 112 -9.63 -6.35 -8.42
CA ILE A 112 -9.41 -6.53 -9.86
C ILE A 112 -8.08 -7.20 -10.15
N ILE A 113 -7.11 -7.18 -9.22
CA ILE A 113 -5.85 -7.92 -9.33
C ILE A 113 -5.52 -8.64 -8.02
N ILE A 114 -5.19 -9.93 -8.14
CA ILE A 114 -4.72 -10.78 -7.06
C ILE A 114 -3.25 -11.11 -7.31
N GLY A 115 -2.37 -10.77 -6.37
CA GLY A 115 -0.97 -11.15 -6.39
C GLY A 115 -0.77 -12.51 -5.73
N ALA A 116 -0.39 -13.53 -6.51
CA ALA A 116 -0.11 -14.88 -6.03
C ALA A 116 1.39 -15.12 -5.76
N GLY A 117 2.23 -14.10 -5.95
CA GLY A 117 3.67 -14.17 -5.70
C GLY A 117 4.02 -14.28 -4.23
N GLN A 118 4.98 -15.17 -3.94
CA GLN A 118 5.58 -15.33 -2.62
C GLN A 118 6.27 -14.04 -2.16
N MET A 119 6.42 -13.84 -0.85
CA MET A 119 7.23 -12.75 -0.31
C MET A 119 8.64 -12.75 -0.94
N ARG A 120 9.27 -11.58 -1.05
CA ARG A 120 10.63 -11.40 -1.63
C ARG A 120 10.76 -11.69 -3.14
N THR A 121 9.65 -11.84 -3.86
CA THR A 121 9.60 -11.93 -5.34
C THR A 121 9.40 -10.57 -6.02
N GLY A 122 9.41 -9.47 -5.26
CA GLY A 122 9.19 -8.10 -5.74
C GLY A 122 7.74 -7.62 -5.64
N THR A 123 6.98 -8.22 -4.73
CA THR A 123 5.60 -7.83 -4.38
C THR A 123 5.44 -6.35 -4.02
N THR A 124 6.43 -5.74 -3.37
CA THR A 124 6.41 -4.29 -3.07
C THR A 124 6.56 -3.41 -4.31
N SER A 125 7.37 -3.84 -5.28
CA SER A 125 7.47 -3.16 -6.58
C SER A 125 6.16 -3.31 -7.37
N LEU A 126 5.56 -4.50 -7.35
CA LEU A 126 4.26 -4.73 -7.96
C LEU A 126 3.17 -3.85 -7.31
N LYS A 127 3.10 -3.78 -5.97
CA LYS A 127 2.20 -2.87 -5.25
C LYS A 127 2.30 -1.45 -5.79
N ALA A 128 3.50 -0.89 -5.80
CA ALA A 128 3.73 0.48 -6.26
C ALA A 128 3.37 0.65 -7.75
N ALA A 129 3.67 -0.34 -8.59
CA ALA A 129 3.34 -0.29 -10.01
C ALA A 129 1.82 -0.25 -10.24
N LEU A 130 1.06 -1.07 -9.52
CA LEU A 130 -0.41 -1.08 -9.59
C LEU A 130 -1.02 0.24 -9.06
N GLU A 131 -0.48 0.78 -7.96
CA GLU A 131 -0.90 2.06 -7.42
C GLU A 131 -0.64 3.22 -8.41
N ILE A 132 0.49 3.19 -9.13
CA ILE A 132 0.80 4.16 -10.19
C ILE A 132 -0.17 4.04 -11.37
N LEU A 133 -0.41 2.81 -11.86
CA LEU A 133 -1.22 2.58 -13.06
C LEU A 133 -2.69 2.95 -12.86
N TYR A 134 -3.25 2.61 -11.70
CA TYR A 134 -4.68 2.75 -11.46
C TYR A 134 -5.06 3.89 -10.53
N ASN A 135 -4.09 4.48 -9.81
CA ASN A 135 -4.35 5.47 -8.77
C ASN A 135 -5.37 4.95 -7.73
N GLN A 136 -5.22 3.68 -7.33
CA GLN A 136 -6.07 2.96 -6.37
C GLN A 136 -5.20 2.18 -5.38
N PRO A 137 -5.65 1.95 -4.13
CA PRO A 137 -4.83 1.31 -3.12
C PRO A 137 -4.62 -0.19 -3.38
N CYS A 138 -3.42 -0.67 -3.09
CA CYS A 138 -3.03 -2.08 -3.13
C CYS A 138 -2.74 -2.58 -1.72
N TYR A 139 -3.35 -3.67 -1.27
CA TYR A 139 -3.10 -4.29 0.03
C TYR A 139 -1.80 -5.11 0.02
N HIS A 140 -0.96 -4.95 1.06
CA HIS A 140 0.33 -5.63 1.19
C HIS A 140 0.74 -5.80 2.68
N MET A 141 1.63 -6.76 3.00
CA MET A 141 2.11 -7.00 4.38
C MET A 141 2.68 -5.74 5.06
N SER A 142 3.30 -4.86 4.28
CA SER A 142 3.83 -3.58 4.76
C SER A 142 2.74 -2.67 5.32
N ASP A 143 1.54 -2.71 4.76
CA ASP A 143 0.43 -1.87 5.19
C ASP A 143 -0.11 -2.39 6.52
N ILE A 144 -0.11 -3.71 6.73
CA ILE A 144 -0.36 -4.33 8.03
C ILE A 144 0.64 -3.84 9.07
N VAL A 145 1.95 -3.91 8.78
CA VAL A 145 2.98 -3.58 9.77
C VAL A 145 3.05 -2.08 10.07
N LYS A 146 2.79 -1.22 9.08
CA LYS A 146 3.02 0.23 9.20
C LYS A 146 1.75 1.02 9.53
N GLN A 147 0.62 0.63 8.96
CA GLN A 147 -0.60 1.42 8.98
C GLN A 147 -1.71 0.71 9.76
N TYR A 148 -2.13 -0.48 9.32
CA TYR A 148 -3.31 -1.14 9.85
C TYR A 148 -3.09 -1.81 11.22
N LYS A 149 -1.88 -2.32 11.47
CA LYS A 149 -1.44 -2.86 12.75
C LYS A 149 -2.36 -3.97 13.28
N GLU A 150 -2.44 -4.09 14.60
CA GLU A 150 -3.18 -5.12 15.33
C GLU A 150 -4.60 -5.40 14.81
N PRO A 151 -5.47 -4.41 14.52
CA PRO A 151 -6.81 -4.69 14.00
C PRO A 151 -6.83 -5.62 12.78
N HIS A 152 -5.94 -5.40 11.81
CA HIS A 152 -5.88 -6.26 10.62
C HIS A 152 -5.18 -7.59 10.92
N ILE A 153 -4.21 -7.61 11.84
CA ILE A 153 -3.59 -8.86 12.29
C ILE A 153 -4.67 -9.79 12.89
N LYS A 154 -5.57 -9.26 13.72
CA LYS A 154 -6.68 -10.03 14.31
C LYS A 154 -7.68 -10.53 13.27
N LYS A 155 -8.03 -9.71 12.27
CA LYS A 155 -8.88 -10.13 11.14
C LYS A 155 -8.28 -11.31 10.39
N TRP A 156 -6.98 -11.25 10.08
CA TRP A 156 -6.29 -12.37 9.43
C TRP A 156 -6.24 -13.62 10.31
N LEU A 157 -5.94 -13.47 11.61
CA LEU A 157 -5.95 -14.59 12.55
C LEU A 157 -7.33 -15.26 12.66
N LYS A 158 -8.43 -14.50 12.63
CA LYS A 158 -9.79 -15.04 12.54
C LYS A 158 -9.94 -15.96 11.32
N LEU A 159 -9.51 -15.51 10.12
CA LEU A 159 -9.57 -16.33 8.91
C LEU A 159 -8.71 -17.60 8.97
N PHE A 160 -7.47 -17.48 9.45
CA PHE A 160 -6.60 -18.64 9.62
C PHE A 160 -7.17 -19.67 10.61
N ASN A 161 -7.75 -19.21 11.71
CA ASN A 161 -8.35 -20.11 12.71
C ASN A 161 -9.62 -20.78 12.17
N ASN A 162 -10.46 -20.06 11.40
CA ASN A 162 -11.64 -20.63 10.76
C ASN A 162 -11.28 -21.72 9.73
N GLN A 163 -10.18 -21.58 8.99
CA GLN A 163 -9.72 -22.64 8.07
C GLN A 163 -9.20 -23.88 8.80
N LEU A 164 -8.58 -23.72 9.98
CA LEU A 164 -8.09 -24.87 10.75
C LEU A 164 -9.24 -25.72 11.30
N THR A 165 -10.36 -25.11 11.68
CA THR A 165 -11.56 -25.86 12.11
C THR A 165 -12.16 -26.68 10.97
N MET A 166 -12.14 -26.20 9.71
CA MET A 166 -12.55 -26.99 8.52
C MET A 166 -11.81 -28.32 8.43
N ASN A 167 -10.49 -28.30 8.67
CA ASN A 167 -9.62 -29.48 8.55
C ASN A 167 -9.80 -30.48 9.70
N THR A 168 -10.50 -30.11 10.78
CA THR A 168 -10.79 -30.98 11.93
C THR A 168 -12.16 -31.66 11.85
N GLY A 169 -12.86 -31.57 10.71
CA GLY A 169 -14.18 -32.18 10.51
C GLY A 169 -15.35 -31.47 11.22
N LYS A 170 -15.09 -30.31 11.83
CA LYS A 170 -16.15 -29.43 12.36
C LYS A 170 -16.61 -28.47 11.26
N THR A 171 -17.91 -28.22 11.17
CA THR A 171 -18.50 -27.23 10.25
C THR A 171 -17.96 -25.85 10.58
N ALA A 172 -16.94 -25.40 9.86
CA ALA A 172 -16.39 -24.07 9.99
C ALA A 172 -17.11 -23.12 9.02
N PRO A 173 -17.28 -21.84 9.40
CA PRO A 173 -17.86 -20.86 8.50
C PRO A 173 -16.98 -20.72 7.25
N GLN A 174 -17.59 -20.86 6.08
CA GLN A 174 -16.94 -20.61 4.81
C GLN A 174 -16.54 -19.13 4.73
N ILE A 175 -15.31 -18.84 4.28
CA ILE A 175 -14.89 -17.46 4.06
C ILE A 175 -15.72 -16.88 2.92
N ASP A 176 -16.43 -15.79 3.19
CA ASP A 176 -17.30 -15.15 2.21
C ASP A 176 -16.77 -13.77 1.76
N LYS A 177 -17.54 -13.10 0.91
CA LYS A 177 -17.16 -11.78 0.36
C LYS A 177 -17.08 -10.70 1.45
N THR A 178 -17.84 -10.79 2.52
CA THR A 178 -17.86 -9.81 3.61
C THR A 178 -16.57 -9.85 4.43
N ASP A 179 -16.06 -11.06 4.71
CA ASP A 179 -14.74 -11.23 5.35
C ASP A 179 -13.63 -10.55 4.53
N TRP A 180 -13.67 -10.68 3.21
CA TRP A 180 -12.71 -10.02 2.31
C TRP A 180 -12.89 -8.50 2.28
N GLN A 181 -14.12 -8.01 2.26
CA GLN A 181 -14.42 -6.56 2.33
C GLN A 181 -13.94 -5.95 3.65
N GLU A 182 -14.05 -6.66 4.77
CA GLU A 182 -13.53 -6.20 6.06
C GLU A 182 -12.00 -6.02 6.04
N ILE A 183 -11.28 -6.86 5.30
CA ILE A 183 -9.81 -6.79 5.21
C ILE A 183 -9.37 -5.75 4.19
N TYR A 184 -9.93 -5.80 2.97
CA TYR A 184 -9.45 -5.00 1.85
C TYR A 184 -10.09 -3.62 1.80
N GLY A 185 -11.32 -3.47 2.29
CA GLY A 185 -12.07 -2.23 2.23
C GLY A 185 -12.07 -1.65 0.81
N ARG A 186 -11.35 -0.55 0.62
CA ARG A 186 -11.25 0.16 -0.67
C ARG A 186 -10.14 -0.35 -1.59
N CYS A 187 -9.31 -1.31 -1.15
CA CYS A 187 -8.22 -1.84 -1.96
C CYS A 187 -8.77 -2.50 -3.22
N LYS A 188 -8.14 -2.21 -4.36
CA LYS A 188 -8.47 -2.83 -5.66
C LYS A 188 -7.52 -3.96 -6.01
N PHE A 189 -6.42 -4.05 -5.29
CA PHE A 189 -5.37 -5.02 -5.50
C PHE A 189 -4.98 -5.62 -4.16
N ALA A 190 -4.64 -6.89 -4.13
CA ALA A 190 -4.10 -7.53 -2.93
C ALA A 190 -2.91 -8.40 -3.34
N VAL A 191 -1.73 -8.08 -2.83
CA VAL A 191 -0.48 -8.79 -3.16
C VAL A 191 0.29 -9.08 -1.89
N ASP A 192 1.33 -9.92 -1.99
CA ASP A 192 2.14 -10.33 -0.83
C ASP A 192 1.31 -11.11 0.21
N TYR A 193 1.95 -11.36 1.35
CA TYR A 193 1.32 -12.01 2.48
C TYR A 193 0.40 -11.03 3.24
N PRO A 194 -0.68 -11.51 3.86
CA PRO A 194 -1.19 -12.88 3.83
C PRO A 194 -2.00 -13.21 2.56
N SER A 195 -2.40 -12.22 1.77
CA SER A 195 -3.35 -12.35 0.64
C SER A 195 -2.99 -13.43 -0.38
N CYS A 196 -1.72 -13.53 -0.78
CA CYS A 196 -1.30 -14.53 -1.77
C CYS A 196 -1.57 -15.96 -1.32
N LEU A 197 -1.60 -16.23 -0.01
CA LEU A 197 -1.88 -17.56 0.55
C LEU A 197 -3.32 -18.02 0.30
N PHE A 198 -4.21 -17.08 0.00
CA PHE A 198 -5.64 -17.31 -0.22
C PHE A 198 -6.04 -17.04 -1.68
N TYR A 199 -5.09 -17.08 -2.63
CA TYR A 199 -5.38 -16.70 -4.02
C TYR A 199 -6.52 -17.53 -4.64
N LYS A 200 -6.69 -18.80 -4.26
CA LYS A 200 -7.78 -19.66 -4.76
C LYS A 200 -9.13 -19.21 -4.23
N GLU A 201 -9.20 -18.92 -2.93
CA GLU A 201 -10.40 -18.40 -2.27
C GLU A 201 -10.76 -17.02 -2.84
N LEU A 202 -9.78 -16.15 -3.01
CA LEU A 202 -9.96 -14.84 -3.64
C LEU A 202 -10.44 -14.95 -5.09
N MET A 203 -9.92 -15.88 -5.88
CA MET A 203 -10.38 -16.10 -7.26
C MET A 203 -11.82 -16.60 -7.33
N LYS A 204 -12.26 -17.39 -6.35
CA LYS A 204 -13.67 -17.83 -6.24
C LYS A 204 -14.58 -16.64 -5.91
N THR A 205 -14.17 -15.77 -5.00
CA THR A 205 -14.92 -14.56 -4.63
C THR A 205 -14.93 -13.50 -5.74
N TYR A 206 -13.80 -13.32 -6.41
CA TYR A 206 -13.58 -12.31 -7.46
C TYR A 206 -13.26 -12.99 -8.80
N PRO A 207 -14.27 -13.56 -9.48
CA PRO A 207 -14.06 -14.36 -10.68
C PRO A 207 -13.49 -13.57 -11.87
N ASN A 208 -13.66 -12.25 -11.87
CA ASN A 208 -13.15 -11.37 -12.93
C ASN A 208 -11.75 -10.80 -12.63
N ALA A 209 -11.19 -11.05 -11.45
CA ALA A 209 -9.87 -10.54 -11.09
C ALA A 209 -8.79 -11.23 -11.92
N LYS A 210 -7.85 -10.45 -12.45
CA LYS A 210 -6.61 -10.98 -13.03
C LYS A 210 -5.66 -11.42 -11.91
N VAL A 211 -4.79 -12.37 -12.18
CA VAL A 211 -3.81 -12.91 -11.22
C VAL A 211 -2.40 -12.65 -11.73
N ILE A 212 -1.55 -12.13 -10.85
CA ILE A 212 -0.12 -11.91 -11.15
C ILE A 212 0.71 -12.77 -10.20
N LEU A 213 1.46 -13.72 -10.77
CA LEU A 213 2.45 -14.52 -10.05
C LEU A 213 3.83 -13.88 -10.23
N THR A 214 4.31 -13.17 -9.21
CA THR A 214 5.68 -12.65 -9.25
C THR A 214 6.71 -13.75 -8.99
N ILE A 215 7.68 -13.87 -9.90
CA ILE A 215 8.75 -14.87 -9.83
C ILE A 215 10.14 -14.25 -9.88
N ARG A 216 11.13 -15.01 -9.40
CA ARG A 216 12.56 -14.72 -9.54
C ARG A 216 13.35 -16.03 -9.48
N ASP A 217 14.65 -15.95 -9.77
CA ASP A 217 15.57 -17.06 -9.55
C ASP A 217 15.45 -17.61 -8.12
N ALA A 218 15.34 -18.94 -8.01
CA ALA A 218 14.99 -19.63 -6.78
C ALA A 218 16.11 -19.56 -5.74
N ASP A 219 17.38 -19.68 -6.15
CA ASP A 219 18.52 -19.55 -5.22
C ASP A 219 18.64 -18.12 -4.68
N SER A 220 18.48 -17.13 -5.56
CA SER A 220 18.40 -15.72 -5.19
C SER A 220 17.23 -15.42 -4.26
N TRP A 221 16.09 -16.10 -4.46
CA TRP A 221 14.92 -15.99 -3.58
C TRP A 221 15.22 -16.53 -2.19
N VAL A 222 15.80 -17.74 -2.08
CA VAL A 222 16.18 -18.34 -0.78
C VAL A 222 17.15 -17.43 -0.03
N SER A 223 18.22 -16.95 -0.70
CA SER A 223 19.16 -16.00 -0.12
C SER A 223 18.48 -14.73 0.41
N SER A 224 17.49 -14.23 -0.34
CA SER A 224 16.70 -13.06 0.09
C SER A 224 15.80 -13.36 1.28
N CYS A 225 15.10 -14.50 1.29
CA CYS A 225 14.25 -14.93 2.39
C CYS A 225 15.05 -15.11 3.68
N ARG A 226 16.16 -15.86 3.66
CA ARG A 226 17.01 -16.09 4.84
C ARG A 226 17.56 -14.81 5.45
N ALA A 227 17.88 -13.83 4.61
CA ALA A 227 18.34 -12.53 5.08
C ALA A 227 17.24 -11.65 5.67
N THR A 228 15.96 -11.99 5.47
CA THR A 228 14.83 -11.11 5.79
C THR A 228 13.64 -11.85 6.41
N THR A 229 12.70 -12.29 5.59
CA THR A 229 11.41 -12.82 6.04
C THR A 229 11.46 -14.24 6.58
N ALA A 230 12.44 -15.04 6.17
CA ALA A 230 12.77 -16.34 6.76
C ALA A 230 14.04 -16.24 7.62
N SER A 231 14.18 -15.15 8.37
CA SER A 231 15.24 -14.99 9.37
C SER A 231 14.79 -15.52 10.74
N ASN A 232 15.74 -15.83 11.61
CA ASN A 232 15.47 -16.30 12.98
C ASN A 232 14.59 -15.33 13.77
N LEU A 233 14.63 -14.02 13.51
CA LEU A 233 13.75 -13.06 14.18
C LEU A 233 12.28 -13.25 13.78
N VAL A 234 12.05 -13.46 12.49
CA VAL A 234 10.70 -13.45 11.91
C VAL A 234 10.03 -14.82 12.09
N MET A 235 10.81 -15.91 12.00
CA MET A 235 10.33 -17.28 12.17
C MET A 235 10.32 -17.75 13.64
N LYS A 236 10.69 -16.89 14.60
CA LYS A 236 10.67 -17.22 16.02
C LYS A 236 9.23 -17.42 16.50
N LYS A 237 8.86 -18.67 16.78
CA LYS A 237 7.54 -19.04 17.33
C LYS A 237 7.29 -18.41 18.70
N ASN A 238 8.32 -18.36 19.55
CA ASN A 238 8.23 -17.91 20.94
C ASN A 238 9.08 -16.65 21.18
N PRO A 239 8.53 -15.44 21.03
CA PRO A 239 9.24 -14.21 21.37
C PRO A 239 9.51 -14.12 22.88
N THR A 240 10.65 -13.55 23.27
CA THR A 240 11.03 -13.21 24.65
C THR A 240 10.10 -12.14 25.25
N LEU A 241 10.14 -11.94 26.57
CA LEU A 241 9.34 -10.92 27.25
C LEU A 241 9.53 -9.52 26.64
N THR A 242 10.77 -9.15 26.39
CA THR A 242 11.13 -7.85 25.80
C THR A 242 10.69 -7.73 24.35
N GLU A 243 10.84 -8.79 23.54
CA GLU A 243 10.32 -8.78 22.17
C GLU A 243 8.79 -8.63 22.16
N ARG A 244 8.07 -9.30 23.08
CA ARG A 244 6.62 -9.13 23.26
C ARG A 244 6.27 -7.69 23.65
N LEU A 245 7.03 -7.06 24.53
CA LEU A 245 6.85 -5.65 24.88
C LEU A 245 7.05 -4.73 23.66
N ILE A 246 8.10 -4.93 22.88
CA ILE A 246 8.36 -4.16 21.64
C ILE A 246 7.20 -4.33 20.65
N TYR A 247 6.72 -5.55 20.45
CA TYR A 247 5.56 -5.79 19.58
C TYR A 247 4.32 -5.05 20.09
N ARG A 248 4.03 -5.12 21.40
CA ARG A 248 2.89 -4.44 22.01
C ARG A 248 2.97 -2.92 21.86
N LEU A 249 4.12 -2.31 22.14
CA LEU A 249 4.34 -0.87 21.99
C LEU A 249 4.18 -0.38 20.54
N ARG A 250 4.38 -1.27 19.56
CA ARG A 250 4.16 -0.98 18.14
C ARG A 250 2.74 -1.27 17.66
N GLY A 251 1.87 -1.82 18.51
CA GLY A 251 0.54 -2.29 18.12
C GLY A 251 0.60 -3.53 17.23
N LEU A 252 1.53 -4.44 17.50
CA LEU A 252 1.81 -5.64 16.70
C LEU A 252 1.89 -6.90 17.58
N GLN A 253 1.22 -6.93 18.74
CA GLN A 253 1.38 -8.01 19.72
C GLN A 253 1.04 -9.40 19.16
N SER A 254 0.10 -9.49 18.21
CA SER A 254 -0.29 -10.75 17.57
C SER A 254 0.49 -11.04 16.27
N LEU A 255 1.46 -10.21 15.89
CA LEU A 255 2.23 -10.41 14.67
C LEU A 255 3.02 -11.73 14.63
N PRO A 256 3.68 -12.19 15.72
CA PRO A 256 4.36 -13.48 15.72
C PRO A 256 3.41 -14.66 15.45
N GLN A 257 2.19 -14.61 16.02
CA GLN A 257 1.16 -15.63 15.77
C GLN A 257 0.71 -15.60 14.31
N LEU A 258 0.53 -14.41 13.72
CA LEU A 258 0.17 -14.30 12.31
C LEU A 258 1.29 -14.83 11.40
N HIS A 259 2.56 -14.50 11.69
CA HIS A 259 3.70 -15.07 10.98
C HIS A 259 3.69 -16.60 11.03
N ASP A 260 3.50 -17.18 12.21
CA ASP A 260 3.45 -18.64 12.37
C ASP A 260 2.34 -19.28 11.53
N LYS A 261 1.12 -18.72 11.54
CA LYS A 261 0.01 -19.19 10.69
C LYS A 261 0.31 -19.06 9.20
N MET A 262 0.90 -17.93 8.79
CA MET A 262 1.25 -17.69 7.40
C MET A 262 2.31 -18.67 6.89
N PHE A 263 3.40 -18.86 7.64
CA PHE A 263 4.47 -19.78 7.25
C PHE A 263 4.01 -21.24 7.32
N THR A 264 3.20 -21.59 8.32
CA THR A 264 2.58 -22.92 8.40
C THR A 264 1.72 -23.22 7.18
N LYS A 265 0.88 -22.27 6.74
CA LYS A 265 0.06 -22.44 5.53
C LYS A 265 0.91 -22.47 4.26
N ALA A 266 2.01 -21.72 4.21
CA ALA A 266 2.88 -21.65 3.04
C ALA A 266 3.77 -22.88 2.86
N PHE A 267 4.32 -23.39 3.97
CA PHE A 267 5.47 -24.29 3.96
C PHE A 267 5.32 -25.52 4.88
N GLY A 268 4.24 -25.61 5.65
CA GLY A 268 4.04 -26.67 6.66
C GLY A 268 4.51 -26.28 8.06
N SER A 269 4.18 -27.09 9.06
CA SER A 269 4.42 -26.80 10.49
C SER A 269 5.91 -26.76 10.89
N ASN A 270 6.77 -27.41 10.10
CA ASN A 270 8.22 -27.47 10.26
C ASN A 270 8.96 -26.39 9.45
N TYR A 271 8.26 -25.32 8.99
CA TYR A 271 8.85 -24.25 8.19
C TYR A 271 10.12 -23.64 8.79
N ASP A 272 10.22 -23.58 10.12
CA ASP A 272 11.32 -23.00 10.88
C ASP A 272 12.57 -23.90 10.89
N GLN A 273 12.43 -25.16 10.47
CA GLN A 273 13.50 -26.16 10.42
C GLN A 273 13.92 -26.52 8.99
N MET A 274 13.19 -26.05 7.99
CA MET A 274 13.51 -26.34 6.59
C MET A 274 14.94 -25.92 6.24
N THR A 275 15.63 -26.75 5.50
CA THR A 275 16.90 -26.46 4.83
C THR A 275 16.70 -25.45 3.69
N ASN A 276 17.80 -24.94 3.12
CA ASN A 276 17.72 -24.10 1.93
C ASN A 276 17.16 -24.85 0.72
N ALA A 277 17.46 -26.15 0.59
CA ALA A 277 16.96 -26.98 -0.49
C ALA A 277 15.45 -27.22 -0.38
N GLU A 278 14.95 -27.55 0.81
CA GLU A 278 13.50 -27.72 1.04
C GLU A 278 12.75 -26.40 0.81
N LEU A 279 13.28 -25.28 1.31
CA LEU A 279 12.65 -23.97 1.12
C LEU A 279 12.61 -23.60 -0.37
N LYS A 280 13.69 -23.87 -1.12
CA LYS A 280 13.75 -23.71 -2.59
C LYS A 280 12.68 -24.55 -3.28
N GLN A 281 12.56 -25.82 -2.89
CA GLN A 281 11.57 -26.72 -3.47
C GLN A 281 10.17 -26.18 -3.22
N ALA A 282 9.82 -25.81 -1.99
CA ALA A 282 8.49 -25.33 -1.64
C ALA A 282 8.10 -24.07 -2.45
N TYR A 283 9.08 -23.19 -2.74
CA TYR A 283 8.88 -22.06 -3.65
C TYR A 283 8.55 -22.47 -5.09
N LEU A 284 9.32 -23.42 -5.64
CA LEU A 284 9.08 -23.95 -6.98
C LEU A 284 7.72 -24.64 -7.07
N GLN A 285 7.37 -25.43 -6.06
CA GLN A 285 6.08 -26.11 -5.96
C GLN A 285 4.92 -25.11 -5.84
N TRP A 286 5.07 -24.05 -5.04
CA TRP A 286 4.10 -22.96 -4.96
C TRP A 286 3.84 -22.33 -6.34
N ASN A 287 4.91 -21.98 -7.06
CA ASN A 287 4.78 -21.36 -8.38
C ASN A 287 4.07 -22.30 -9.36
N GLN A 288 4.46 -23.57 -9.40
CA GLN A 288 3.80 -24.57 -10.24
C GLN A 288 2.33 -24.75 -9.88
N ASN A 289 2.00 -24.74 -8.58
CA ASN A 289 0.61 -24.86 -8.13
C ASN A 289 -0.24 -23.67 -8.57
N VAL A 290 0.30 -22.44 -8.51
CA VAL A 290 -0.39 -21.25 -9.03
C VAL A 290 -0.58 -21.38 -10.53
N ILE A 291 0.47 -21.70 -11.29
CA ILE A 291 0.40 -21.85 -12.75
C ILE A 291 -0.65 -22.88 -13.16
N LYS A 292 -0.74 -24.02 -12.44
CA LYS A 292 -1.74 -25.06 -12.71
C LYS A 292 -3.16 -24.68 -12.30
N SER A 293 -3.33 -23.82 -11.30
CA SER A 293 -4.65 -23.53 -10.71
C SER A 293 -5.34 -22.32 -11.34
N VAL A 294 -4.60 -21.45 -12.03
CA VAL A 294 -5.13 -20.20 -12.59
C VAL A 294 -5.32 -20.36 -14.11
N PRO A 295 -6.49 -20.02 -14.67
CA PRO A 295 -6.69 -19.97 -16.11
C PRO A 295 -5.64 -19.09 -16.81
N ASN A 296 -5.07 -19.56 -17.92
CA ASN A 296 -3.95 -18.89 -18.61
C ASN A 296 -4.30 -17.45 -19.07
N ASP A 297 -5.53 -17.22 -19.49
CA ASP A 297 -6.05 -15.91 -19.90
C ASP A 297 -6.14 -14.90 -18.74
N ARG A 298 -6.15 -15.39 -17.50
CA ARG A 298 -6.18 -14.57 -16.27
C ARG A 298 -4.82 -14.50 -15.58
N LEU A 299 -3.80 -15.21 -16.03
CA LEU A 299 -2.51 -15.32 -15.35
C LEU A 299 -1.40 -14.55 -16.06
N LEU A 300 -0.70 -13.71 -15.30
CA LEU A 300 0.62 -13.21 -15.68
C LEU A 300 1.70 -13.80 -14.78
N ILE A 301 2.65 -14.51 -15.38
CA ILE A 301 3.91 -14.88 -14.72
C ILE A 301 4.87 -13.71 -14.93
N PHE A 302 5.25 -13.04 -13.84
CA PHE A 302 5.92 -11.74 -13.91
C PHE A 302 7.22 -11.72 -13.12
N ASN A 303 8.33 -11.42 -13.77
CA ASN A 303 9.55 -10.98 -13.09
C ASN A 303 9.57 -9.45 -13.11
N PRO A 304 9.63 -8.76 -11.96
CA PRO A 304 9.67 -7.29 -11.90
C PRO A 304 10.80 -6.63 -12.72
N LYS A 305 11.84 -7.37 -13.11
CA LYS A 305 12.87 -6.90 -14.05
C LYS A 305 12.35 -6.68 -15.48
N GLN A 306 11.22 -7.29 -15.85
CA GLN A 306 10.57 -7.08 -17.15
C GLN A 306 9.90 -5.70 -17.25
N GLY A 307 9.66 -5.04 -16.10
CA GLY A 307 9.23 -3.64 -16.06
C GLY A 307 7.82 -3.39 -16.59
N TRP A 308 7.59 -2.17 -17.09
CA TRP A 308 6.27 -1.70 -17.49
C TRP A 308 5.66 -2.46 -18.66
N GLN A 309 6.47 -2.80 -19.67
CA GLN A 309 5.96 -3.33 -20.93
C GLN A 309 5.10 -4.58 -20.69
N THR A 310 5.67 -5.63 -20.10
CA THR A 310 4.96 -6.88 -19.80
C THR A 310 3.74 -6.68 -18.90
N LEU A 311 3.86 -5.83 -17.87
CA LEU A 311 2.75 -5.57 -16.96
C LEU A 311 1.60 -4.84 -17.65
N CYS A 312 1.89 -3.80 -18.43
CA CYS A 312 0.91 -2.95 -19.11
C CYS A 312 0.23 -3.68 -20.26
N GLU A 313 0.96 -4.50 -21.02
CA GLU A 313 0.41 -5.37 -22.07
C GLU A 313 -0.64 -6.33 -21.49
N PHE A 314 -0.31 -7.01 -20.38
CA PHE A 314 -1.25 -7.92 -19.72
C PHE A 314 -2.47 -7.20 -19.13
N LEU A 315 -2.29 -5.99 -18.61
CA LEU A 315 -3.39 -5.21 -18.02
C LEU A 315 -4.21 -4.43 -19.05
N HIS A 316 -3.74 -4.33 -20.30
CA HIS A 316 -4.29 -3.51 -21.37
C HIS A 316 -4.40 -2.02 -20.99
N ILE A 317 -3.34 -1.50 -20.38
CA ILE A 317 -3.23 -0.08 -19.97
C ILE A 317 -1.99 0.53 -20.62
N PRO A 318 -2.00 1.82 -21.01
CA PRO A 318 -0.82 2.49 -21.53
C PRO A 318 0.34 2.52 -20.53
N ILE A 319 1.57 2.37 -21.03
CA ILE A 319 2.79 2.53 -20.22
C ILE A 319 2.86 3.98 -19.69
N PRO A 320 3.11 4.19 -18.38
CA PRO A 320 3.28 5.52 -17.82
C PRO A 320 4.47 6.26 -18.45
N GLN A 321 4.26 7.51 -18.88
CA GLN A 321 5.33 8.33 -19.44
C GLN A 321 6.20 8.93 -18.34
N ASN A 322 7.53 8.89 -18.51
CA ASN A 322 8.53 9.50 -17.63
C ASN A 322 8.50 9.00 -16.16
N ILE A 323 8.06 7.76 -15.95
CA ILE A 323 8.08 7.11 -14.63
C ILE A 323 8.79 5.77 -14.79
N ASP A 324 9.93 5.61 -14.13
CA ASP A 324 10.63 4.32 -14.12
C ASP A 324 9.83 3.26 -13.36
N PHE A 325 10.01 2.00 -13.75
CA PHE A 325 9.38 0.90 -13.02
C PHE A 325 9.89 0.87 -11.57
N PRO A 326 9.02 0.72 -10.56
CA PRO A 326 9.45 0.76 -9.17
C PRO A 326 10.43 -0.36 -8.82
N HIS A 327 11.58 -0.01 -8.25
CA HIS A 327 12.55 -0.96 -7.70
C HIS A 327 12.72 -0.76 -6.18
N LEU A 328 11.79 -1.34 -5.42
CA LEU A 328 11.65 -1.10 -3.99
C LEU A 328 12.04 -2.33 -3.14
N ASN A 329 12.13 -2.13 -1.83
CA ASN A 329 12.29 -3.19 -0.83
C ASN A 329 13.59 -4.04 -0.99
N LYS A 330 14.72 -3.33 -1.13
CA LYS A 330 16.04 -3.95 -1.20
C LYS A 330 16.31 -4.81 0.04
N LYS A 331 16.91 -5.98 -0.17
CA LYS A 331 17.28 -6.96 0.87
C LYS A 331 18.05 -6.30 2.03
N VAL A 332 18.99 -5.43 1.70
CA VAL A 332 19.87 -4.76 2.67
C VAL A 332 19.09 -3.85 3.62
N ASP A 333 18.14 -3.07 3.10
CA ASP A 333 17.37 -2.13 3.93
C ASP A 333 16.45 -2.86 4.89
N MET A 334 15.78 -3.92 4.43
CA MET A 334 14.94 -4.75 5.28
C MET A 334 15.77 -5.48 6.35
N ARG A 335 16.91 -6.07 5.98
CA ARG A 335 17.82 -6.71 6.93
C ARG A 335 18.32 -5.73 7.99
N ARG A 336 18.73 -4.52 7.58
CA ARG A 336 19.15 -3.45 8.50
C ARG A 336 18.06 -3.12 9.52
N ASN A 337 16.82 -2.99 9.07
CA ASN A 337 15.70 -2.70 9.97
C ASN A 337 15.44 -3.85 10.95
N LEU A 338 15.49 -5.12 10.51
CA LEU A 338 15.34 -6.28 11.38
C LEU A 338 16.45 -6.35 12.44
N LEU A 339 17.70 -6.14 12.03
CA LEU A 339 18.85 -6.11 12.96
C LEU A 339 18.70 -5.01 14.01
N LYS A 340 18.23 -3.81 13.63
CA LYS A 340 17.94 -2.73 14.60
C LYS A 340 16.98 -3.18 15.69
N TYR A 341 15.91 -3.91 15.33
CA TYR A 341 14.96 -4.43 16.33
C TYR A 341 15.56 -5.52 17.21
N GLN A 342 16.37 -6.41 16.63
CA GLN A 342 17.12 -7.41 17.41
C GLN A 342 18.06 -6.75 18.41
N HIS A 343 18.86 -5.78 17.97
CA HIS A 343 19.76 -5.05 18.85
C HIS A 343 19.01 -4.32 19.97
N LEU A 344 17.90 -3.65 19.67
CA LEU A 344 17.07 -3.01 20.68
C LEU A 344 16.56 -4.01 21.73
N ALA A 345 16.05 -5.17 21.27
CA ALA A 345 15.59 -6.22 22.17
C ALA A 345 16.72 -6.80 23.03
N HIS A 346 17.91 -6.98 22.46
CA HIS A 346 19.09 -7.46 23.20
C HIS A 346 19.54 -6.44 24.26
N ILE A 347 19.59 -5.16 23.93
CA ILE A 347 19.93 -4.09 24.89
C ILE A 347 18.93 -4.09 26.04
N MET A 348 17.63 -4.08 25.73
CA MET A 348 16.58 -4.09 26.75
C MET A 348 16.64 -5.35 27.64
N ASN A 349 16.89 -6.53 27.06
CA ASN A 349 17.09 -7.77 27.83
C ASN A 349 18.31 -7.68 28.76
N PHE A 350 19.44 -7.19 28.25
CA PHE A 350 20.65 -7.01 29.04
C PHE A 350 20.43 -6.03 30.19
N THR A 351 19.78 -4.88 29.93
CA THR A 351 19.48 -3.90 30.97
C THR A 351 18.55 -4.48 32.03
N ALA A 352 17.52 -5.24 31.65
CA ALA A 352 16.60 -5.87 32.61
C ALA A 352 17.34 -6.90 33.49
N ALA A 353 18.20 -7.72 32.90
CA ALA A 353 19.01 -8.68 33.65
C ALA A 353 19.98 -7.99 34.62
N LEU A 354 20.62 -6.90 34.19
CA LEU A 354 21.49 -6.09 35.04
C LEU A 354 20.73 -5.47 36.23
N PHE A 355 19.54 -4.92 35.98
CA PHE A 355 18.70 -4.39 37.07
C PHE A 355 18.29 -5.46 38.08
N ILE A 356 17.91 -6.65 37.61
CA ILE A 356 17.58 -7.79 38.49
C ILE A 356 18.81 -8.20 39.31
N PHE A 357 19.98 -8.29 38.67
CA PHE A 357 21.22 -8.64 39.36
C PHE A 357 21.58 -7.63 40.45
N LEU A 358 21.56 -6.33 40.12
CA LEU A 358 21.85 -5.26 41.08
C LEU A 358 20.84 -5.23 42.24
N PHE A 359 19.56 -5.47 41.94
CA PHE A 359 18.51 -5.60 42.96
C PHE A 359 18.81 -6.77 43.91
N VAL A 360 19.12 -7.96 43.38
CA VAL A 360 19.49 -9.12 44.20
C VAL A 360 20.72 -8.83 45.06
N CYS A 361 21.78 -8.25 44.49
CA CYS A 361 22.98 -7.86 45.25
C CYS A 361 22.67 -6.87 46.37
N TYR A 362 21.82 -5.87 46.12
CA TYR A 362 21.40 -4.91 47.12
C TYR A 362 20.66 -5.58 48.29
N PHE A 363 19.73 -6.50 48.00
CA PHE A 363 18.99 -7.22 49.04
C PHE A 363 19.86 -8.22 49.80
N LEU A 364 20.75 -8.95 49.12
CA LEU A 364 21.70 -9.86 49.78
C LEU A 364 22.63 -9.09 50.73
N ASN A 365 23.14 -7.94 50.31
CA ASN A 365 23.96 -7.09 51.17
C ASN A 365 23.17 -6.61 52.41
N LYS A 366 21.90 -6.21 52.23
CA LYS A 366 21.02 -5.84 53.34
C LYS A 366 20.74 -6.99 54.30
N ILE A 367 20.55 -8.22 53.80
CA ILE A 367 20.34 -9.40 54.63
C ILE A 367 21.62 -9.74 55.41
N CYS A 368 22.79 -9.75 54.75
CA CYS A 368 24.07 -9.97 55.42
C CYS A 368 24.40 -8.90 56.46
N ALA A 369 23.89 -7.68 56.32
CA ALA A 369 24.06 -6.63 57.32
C ALA A 369 23.15 -6.79 58.55
N LEU A 370 22.15 -7.68 58.49
CA LEU A 370 21.20 -7.96 59.57
C LEU A 370 21.52 -9.25 60.35
N THR A 371 22.42 -10.08 59.82
CA THR A 371 22.96 -11.31 60.43
C THR A 371 24.34 -11.05 61.00
#